data_AF-A0AA43QP65-F1
#
_entry.id   AF-A0AA43QP65-F1
#
_cell.length_a   1.000
_cell.length_b   1.000
_cell.length_c   1.000
_cell.angle_alpha   90.00
_cell.angle_beta   90.00
_cell.angle_gamma   90.00
#
_symmetry.space_group_name_H-M   'P 1'
#
loop_
_entity.id
_entity.type
_entity.pdbx_description
1 polymer ?
#
loop_
_entity_poly.entity_id
_entity_poly.type
_entity_poly.pdbx_seq_one_letter_code
_entity_poly.pdbx_strand_id
1 'polypeptide(L)'
;MPSFSIEAPGEANPMTPDTVYRALLSAASNDQHQIQTGTQQLKNWETTPGFFSTVQSFYIDLSLPYNVRYLTSILLKQAVDKYWRKASDNAIGRDEKNLIRQRALESLLNEPEDTIALHTSIFVARIVRIEYPLD
;
A
#
# COMPACT_ATOMS: atom_id res chain seq x y z
N MET A 1 33.34 -8.58 -28.39
CA MET A 1 32.82 -7.38 -27.70
C MET A 1 31.75 -7.85 -26.73
N PRO A 2 31.96 -7.83 -25.40
CA PRO A 2 30.90 -8.20 -24.47
C PRO A 2 29.84 -7.10 -24.46
N SER A 3 28.59 -7.49 -24.68
CA SER A 3 27.42 -6.62 -24.57
C SER A 3 27.20 -6.29 -23.11
N PHE A 4 27.43 -5.03 -22.72
CA PHE A 4 26.96 -4.51 -21.44
C PHE A 4 25.47 -4.24 -21.59
N SER A 5 24.64 -5.23 -21.22
CA SER A 5 23.24 -4.97 -20.92
C SER A 5 23.20 -4.06 -19.70
N ILE A 6 22.83 -2.80 -19.92
CA ILE A 6 22.48 -1.86 -18.86
C ILE A 6 21.17 -2.38 -18.28
N GLU A 7 21.25 -3.21 -17.24
CA GLU A 7 20.09 -3.63 -16.46
C GLU A 7 19.48 -2.38 -15.83
N ALA A 8 18.23 -2.10 -16.18
CA ALA A 8 17.50 -0.97 -15.64
C ALA A 8 17.32 -1.17 -14.12
N PRO A 9 17.49 -0.13 -13.28
CA PRO A 9 17.35 -0.24 -11.81
C PRO A 9 15.99 -0.79 -11.31
N GLY A 10 15.00 -0.90 -12.19
CA GLY A 10 13.68 -1.48 -11.91
C GLY A 10 13.60 -3.00 -11.95
N GLU A 11 14.56 -3.70 -12.58
CA GLU A 11 14.59 -5.19 -12.62
C GLU A 11 15.26 -5.82 -11.39
N ALA A 12 16.06 -5.07 -10.64
CA ALA A 12 16.91 -5.61 -9.58
C ALA A 12 16.16 -6.01 -8.29
N ASN A 13 14.88 -5.67 -8.15
CA ASN A 13 14.08 -6.10 -7.00
C ASN A 13 12.59 -6.25 -7.39
N PRO A 14 12.15 -7.45 -7.80
CA PRO A 14 10.76 -7.68 -8.19
C PRO A 14 9.81 -7.44 -7.01
N MET A 15 8.63 -6.89 -7.30
CA MET A 15 7.57 -6.76 -6.31
C MET A 15 7.05 -8.16 -5.95
N THR A 16 7.32 -8.60 -4.72
CA THR A 16 6.81 -9.83 -4.13
C THR A 16 6.33 -9.52 -2.71
N PRO A 17 5.45 -10.33 -2.10
CA PRO A 17 5.02 -10.08 -0.72
C PRO A 17 6.18 -9.96 0.27
N ASP A 18 7.21 -10.82 0.15
CA ASP A 18 8.40 -10.75 1.01
C ASP A 18 9.17 -9.43 0.82
N THR A 19 9.40 -9.02 -0.43
CA THR A 19 10.17 -7.80 -0.72
C THR A 19 9.41 -6.53 -0.33
N VAL A 20 8.08 -6.53 -0.45
CA VAL A 20 7.21 -5.45 0.06
C VAL A 20 7.25 -5.40 1.58
N TYR A 21 7.16 -6.54 2.27
CA TYR A 21 7.24 -6.59 3.72
C TYR A 21 8.58 -6.05 4.25
N ARG A 22 9.70 -6.43 3.63
CA ARG A 22 11.03 -5.90 3.98
C ARG A 22 11.12 -4.39 3.77
N ALA A 23 10.56 -3.89 2.67
CA ALA A 23 10.52 -2.45 2.40
C ALA A 23 9.68 -1.70 3.46
N LEU A 24 8.54 -2.27 3.87
CA LEU A 24 7.72 -1.73 4.95
C LEU A 24 8.47 -1.73 6.30
N LEU A 25 9.17 -2.82 6.64
CA LEU A 25 10.00 -2.88 7.85
C LEU A 25 11.08 -1.78 7.85
N SER A 26 11.76 -1.60 6.72
CA SER A 26 12.78 -0.56 6.54
C SER A 26 12.17 0.84 6.68
N ALA A 27 11.02 1.08 6.04
CA ALA A 27 10.29 2.36 6.08
C ALA A 27 9.69 2.67 7.46
N ALA A 28 9.42 1.65 8.28
CA ALA A 28 8.88 1.77 9.64
C ALA A 28 9.97 1.69 10.73
N SER A 29 11.25 1.75 10.36
CA SER A 29 12.38 1.73 11.29
C SER A 29 12.63 3.09 11.95
N ASN A 30 13.57 3.14 12.90
CA ASN A 30 14.06 4.40 13.50
C ASN A 30 15.35 4.91 12.84
N ASP A 31 15.88 4.19 11.85
CA ASP A 31 17.11 4.56 11.15
C ASP A 31 16.75 5.38 9.90
N GLN A 32 17.24 6.62 9.85
CA GLN A 32 16.90 7.57 8.78
C GLN A 32 17.27 7.06 7.38
N HIS A 33 18.37 6.31 7.25
CA HIS A 33 18.79 5.74 5.97
C HIS A 33 17.83 4.61 5.56
N GLN A 34 17.47 3.72 6.50
CA GLN A 34 16.49 2.67 6.25
C GLN A 34 15.10 3.22 5.89
N ILE A 35 14.66 4.28 6.57
CA ILE A 35 13.38 4.94 6.25
C ILE A 35 13.39 5.43 4.81
N GLN A 36 14.46 6.11 4.39
CA GLN A 36 14.59 6.64 3.03
C GLN A 36 14.62 5.54 1.99
N THR A 37 15.45 4.51 2.18
CA THR A 37 15.55 3.38 1.24
C THR A 37 14.21 2.63 1.13
N GLY A 38 13.58 2.31 2.26
CA GLY A 38 12.29 1.61 2.28
C GLY A 38 11.18 2.42 1.61
N THR A 39 11.08 3.72 1.93
CA THR A 39 10.09 4.62 1.33
C THR A 39 10.28 4.75 -0.17
N GLN A 40 11.53 4.91 -0.63
CA GLN A 40 11.82 5.00 -2.06
C GLN A 40 11.48 3.71 -2.79
N GLN A 41 11.75 2.55 -2.17
CA GLN A 41 11.41 1.26 -2.76
C GLN A 41 9.88 1.08 -2.88
N LEU A 42 9.12 1.42 -1.83
CA LEU A 42 7.66 1.38 -1.87
C LEU A 42 7.10 2.30 -2.95
N LYS A 43 7.65 3.51 -3.07
CA LYS A 43 7.27 4.48 -4.10
C LYS A 43 7.48 3.95 -5.52
N ASN A 44 8.56 3.20 -5.76
CA ASN A 44 8.84 2.60 -7.06
C ASN A 44 7.79 1.55 -7.47
N TRP A 45 7.13 0.91 -6.50
CA TRP A 45 6.11 -0.11 -6.75
C TRP A 45 4.67 0.43 -6.72
N GLU A 46 4.43 1.70 -6.37
CA GLU A 46 3.08 2.29 -6.29
C GLU A 46 2.26 2.15 -7.58
N THR A 47 2.92 2.07 -8.74
CA THR A 47 2.28 1.91 -10.05
C THR A 47 2.19 0.45 -10.51
N THR A 48 2.71 -0.49 -9.73
CA THR A 48 2.68 -1.92 -10.06
C THR A 48 1.30 -2.49 -9.73
N PRO A 49 0.62 -3.18 -10.68
CA PRO A 49 -0.67 -3.80 -10.40
C PRO A 49 -0.60 -4.77 -9.22
N GLY A 50 -1.57 -4.70 -8.30
CA GLY A 50 -1.59 -5.56 -7.12
C GLY A 50 -0.74 -5.03 -5.95
N PHE A 51 -0.02 -3.93 -6.12
CA PHE A 51 0.79 -3.35 -5.03
C PHE A 51 -0.08 -2.98 -3.83
N PHE A 52 -1.17 -2.23 -4.02
CA PHE A 52 -1.97 -1.72 -2.91
C PHE A 52 -2.74 -2.83 -2.21
N SER A 53 -3.23 -3.84 -2.94
CA SER A 53 -3.85 -5.03 -2.35
C SER A 53 -2.85 -5.91 -1.59
N THR A 54 -1.59 -5.98 -2.05
CA THR A 54 -0.49 -6.65 -1.32
C THR A 54 -0.17 -5.88 -0.04
N VAL A 55 0.03 -4.55 -0.14
CA VAL A 55 0.20 -3.65 1.01
C VAL A 55 -0.93 -3.87 2.02
N GLN A 56 -2.18 -3.91 1.56
CA GLN A 56 -3.34 -4.12 2.42
C GLN A 56 -3.29 -5.40 3.27
N SER A 57 -2.72 -6.48 2.73
CA SER A 57 -2.62 -7.74 3.48
C SER A 57 -1.80 -7.61 4.77
N PHE A 58 -0.83 -6.69 4.81
CA PHE A 58 0.04 -6.52 5.97
C PHE A 58 -0.61 -5.77 7.14
N TYR A 59 -1.60 -4.89 6.95
CA TYR A 59 -2.25 -4.31 8.14
C TYR A 59 -3.37 -5.19 8.70
N ILE A 60 -3.96 -6.03 7.85
CA ILE A 60 -5.01 -6.99 8.21
C ILE A 60 -4.42 -8.13 9.05
N ASP A 61 -3.17 -8.51 8.80
CA ASP A 61 -2.48 -9.51 9.60
C ASP A 61 -2.12 -8.96 10.98
N LEU A 62 -2.94 -9.30 11.97
CA LEU A 62 -2.77 -8.89 13.37
C LEU A 62 -1.52 -9.46 14.04
N SER A 63 -0.86 -10.46 13.43
CA SER A 63 0.40 -11.02 13.95
C SER A 63 1.62 -10.13 13.66
N LEU A 64 1.48 -9.16 12.75
CA LEU A 64 2.57 -8.29 12.35
C LEU A 64 2.81 -7.12 13.33
N PRO A 65 4.04 -6.58 13.36
CA PRO A 65 4.38 -5.45 14.22
C PRO A 65 3.47 -4.23 13.98
N TYR A 66 3.09 -3.56 15.07
CA TYR A 66 2.22 -2.37 15.04
C TYR A 66 2.70 -1.32 14.03
N ASN A 67 4.00 -1.01 13.99
CA ASN A 67 4.57 0.01 13.11
C ASN A 67 4.39 -0.32 11.62
N VAL A 68 4.50 -1.60 11.23
CA VAL A 68 4.24 -2.05 9.85
C VAL A 68 2.75 -1.88 9.50
N ARG A 69 1.87 -2.33 10.39
CA ARG A 69 0.41 -2.26 10.21
C ARG A 69 -0.06 -0.80 10.13
N TYR A 70 0.46 0.03 11.03
CA TYR A 70 0.20 1.47 11.07
C TYR A 70 0.67 2.18 9.79
N LEU A 71 1.93 1.97 9.37
CA LEU A 71 2.45 2.54 8.11
C LEU A 71 1.60 2.14 6.91
N THR A 72 1.23 0.87 6.83
CA THR A 72 0.38 0.33 5.77
C THR A 72 -0.99 1.04 5.71
N SER A 73 -1.63 1.28 6.86
CA SER A 73 -2.90 2.01 6.93
C SER A 73 -2.77 3.46 6.40
N ILE A 74 -1.63 4.11 6.66
CA ILE A 74 -1.32 5.46 6.16
C ILE A 74 -1.12 5.44 4.64
N LEU A 75 -0.35 4.47 4.12
CA LEU A 75 -0.09 4.33 2.69
C LEU A 75 -1.38 4.11 1.90
N LEU A 76 -2.28 3.25 2.39
CA LEU A 76 -3.58 3.04 1.75
C LEU A 76 -4.44 4.31 1.75
N LYS A 77 -4.45 5.05 2.87
CA LYS A 77 -5.14 6.34 2.95
C LYS A 77 -4.61 7.33 1.90
N GLN A 78 -3.31 7.38 1.66
CA GLN A 78 -2.70 8.23 0.63
C GLN A 78 -2.99 7.70 -0.79
N ALA A 79 -3.00 6.38 -0.98
CA ALA A 79 -3.32 5.75 -2.25
C ALA A 79 -4.74 6.09 -2.72
N VAL A 80 -5.71 6.14 -1.79
CA VAL A 80 -7.09 6.56 -2.11
C VAL A 80 -7.12 7.99 -2.64
N ASP A 81 -6.36 8.91 -2.04
CA ASP A 81 -6.35 10.31 -2.48
C ASP A 81 -5.76 10.45 -3.90
N LYS A 82 -4.70 9.68 -4.20
CA LYS A 82 -3.88 9.83 -5.41
C LYS A 82 -4.37 8.98 -6.59
N TYR A 83 -4.69 7.72 -6.35
CA TYR A 83 -4.86 6.70 -7.40
C TYR A 83 -6.30 6.16 -7.52
N TRP A 84 -7.25 6.62 -6.71
CA TRP A 84 -8.59 6.03 -6.70
C TRP A 84 -9.49 6.51 -7.85
N ARG A 85 -9.37 7.75 -8.30
CA ARG A 85 -10.26 8.27 -9.35
C ARG A 85 -9.92 7.61 -10.69
N LYS A 86 -10.93 7.32 -11.51
CA LYS A 86 -10.73 6.77 -12.87
C LYS A 86 -9.84 7.67 -13.75
N ALA A 87 -9.86 8.98 -13.51
CA ALA A 87 -9.05 9.96 -14.20
C ALA A 87 -7.66 10.20 -13.58
N SER A 88 -7.30 9.50 -12.49
CA SER A 88 -5.97 9.61 -11.90
C SER A 88 -4.91 8.95 -12.80
N ASP A 89 -3.73 9.56 -12.85
CA ASP A 89 -2.56 8.90 -13.44
C ASP A 89 -2.25 7.62 -12.64
N ASN A 90 -2.07 6.51 -13.36
CA ASN A 90 -1.86 5.18 -12.76
C ASN A 90 -3.00 4.78 -11.80
N ALA A 91 -4.25 5.05 -12.18
CA ALA A 91 -5.41 4.69 -11.39
C ALA A 91 -5.42 3.18 -11.03
N ILE A 92 -5.80 2.88 -9.79
CA ILE A 92 -5.96 1.49 -9.33
C ILE A 92 -7.05 0.81 -10.17
N GLY A 93 -6.75 -0.41 -10.63
CA GLY A 93 -7.66 -1.23 -11.42
C GLY A 93 -8.95 -1.57 -10.68
N ARG A 94 -10.03 -1.83 -11.43
CA ARG A 94 -11.36 -2.09 -10.86
C ARG A 94 -11.38 -3.29 -9.90
N ASP A 95 -10.74 -4.39 -10.28
CA ASP A 95 -10.72 -5.61 -9.47
C ASP A 95 -9.93 -5.42 -8.17
N GLU A 96 -8.81 -4.70 -8.25
CA GLU A 96 -8.01 -4.36 -7.08
C GLU A 96 -8.76 -3.40 -6.14
N LYS A 97 -9.48 -2.40 -6.67
CA LYS A 97 -10.35 -1.54 -5.86
C LYS A 97 -11.44 -2.32 -5.12
N ASN A 98 -12.08 -3.27 -5.81
CA ASN A 98 -13.10 -4.12 -5.20
C ASN A 98 -12.52 -4.95 -4.06
N LEU A 99 -11.34 -5.55 -4.28
CA LEU A 99 -10.64 -6.31 -3.26
C LEU A 99 -10.26 -5.44 -2.05
N ILE A 100 -9.73 -4.24 -2.31
CA ILE A 100 -9.39 -3.28 -1.25
C ILE A 100 -10.64 -2.89 -0.46
N ARG A 101 -11.74 -2.58 -1.12
CA ARG A 101 -13.00 -2.19 -0.47
C ARG A 101 -13.56 -3.30 0.41
N GLN A 102 -13.62 -4.53 -0.10
CA GLN A 102 -14.15 -5.66 0.67
C GLN A 102 -13.33 -5.87 1.95
N ARG A 103 -12.01 -6.00 1.81
CA ARG A 103 -11.11 -6.24 2.93
C ARG A 103 -11.08 -5.10 3.94
N ALA A 104 -11.27 -3.86 3.48
CA ALA A 104 -11.34 -2.69 4.35
C ALA A 104 -12.53 -2.69 5.30
N LEU A 105 -13.69 -3.16 4.82
CA LEU A 105 -14.90 -3.25 5.63
C LEU A 105 -14.76 -4.37 6.66
N GLU A 106 -14.19 -5.51 6.25
CA GLU A 106 -13.92 -6.64 7.14
C GLU A 106 -12.89 -6.29 8.22
N SER A 107 -11.80 -5.62 7.86
CA SER A 107 -10.74 -5.26 8.81
C SER A 107 -11.18 -4.19 9.80
N LEU A 108 -11.97 -3.20 9.39
CA LEU A 108 -12.45 -2.12 10.26
C LEU A 108 -13.22 -2.65 11.48
N LEU A 109 -13.96 -3.75 11.31
CA LEU A 109 -14.77 -4.35 12.38
C LEU A 109 -13.94 -5.20 13.35
N ASN A 110 -12.76 -5.65 12.94
CA ASN A 110 -11.93 -6.60 13.69
C ASN A 110 -10.61 -5.99 14.17
N GLU A 111 -10.39 -4.70 13.93
CA GLU A 111 -9.15 -4.00 14.28
C GLU A 111 -9.12 -3.68 15.78
N PRO A 112 -8.18 -4.26 16.56
CA PRO A 112 -8.05 -3.97 17.99
C PRO A 112 -7.42 -2.61 18.29
N GLU A 113 -6.63 -2.06 17.38
CA GLU A 113 -5.90 -0.81 17.61
C GLU A 113 -6.69 0.40 17.13
N ASP A 114 -7.18 1.22 18.07
CA ASP A 114 -8.01 2.41 17.80
C ASP A 114 -7.42 3.34 16.73
N THR A 115 -6.09 3.52 16.74
CA THR A 115 -5.40 4.38 15.77
C THR A 115 -5.47 3.79 14.36
N ILE A 116 -5.24 2.49 14.21
CA ILE A 116 -5.32 1.82 12.90
C ILE A 116 -6.78 1.78 12.43
N ALA A 117 -7.72 1.54 13.33
CA ALA A 117 -9.16 1.59 13.04
C ALA A 117 -9.58 3.00 12.56
N LEU A 118 -9.06 4.05 13.19
CA LEU A 118 -9.30 5.43 12.76
C LEU A 118 -8.77 5.68 11.35
N HIS A 119 -7.52 5.31 11.06
CA HIS A 119 -6.96 5.45 9.71
C HIS A 119 -7.76 4.65 8.67
N THR A 120 -8.22 3.47 9.05
CA THR A 120 -9.05 2.59 8.22
C THR A 120 -10.39 3.25 7.90
N SER A 121 -11.09 3.75 8.92
CA SER A 121 -12.37 4.45 8.76
C SER A 121 -12.25 5.69 7.85
N ILE A 122 -11.15 6.45 7.97
CA ILE A 122 -10.90 7.63 7.14
C ILE A 122 -10.73 7.23 5.66
N PHE A 123 -9.95 6.19 5.36
CA PHE A 123 -9.79 5.79 3.97
C PHE A 123 -11.11 5.21 3.40
N VAL A 124 -11.87 4.44 4.18
CA VAL A 124 -13.19 3.93 3.76
C VAL A 124 -14.14 5.09 3.47
N ALA A 125 -14.23 6.08 4.36
CA ALA A 125 -15.07 7.26 4.15
C ALA A 125 -14.68 8.03 2.88
N ARG A 126 -13.39 8.09 2.55
CA ARG A 126 -12.90 8.71 1.31
C ARG A 126 -13.30 7.93 0.06
N ILE A 127 -13.21 6.60 0.10
CA ILE A 127 -13.70 5.74 -0.99
C ILE A 127 -15.18 6.01 -1.23
N VAL A 128 -16.00 5.97 -0.17
CA VAL A 128 -17.45 6.24 -0.24
C VAL A 128 -17.72 7.61 -0.85
N ARG A 129 -16.99 8.66 -0.43
CA ARG A 129 -17.14 10.01 -0.99
C ARG A 129 -16.83 10.09 -2.49
N ILE A 130 -15.93 9.26 -2.99
CA ILE A 130 -15.53 9.28 -4.40
C ILE A 130 -16.53 8.49 -5.25
N GLU A 131 -17.02 7.36 -4.75
CA GLU A 131 -17.79 6.39 -5.54
C GLU A 131 -19.30 6.54 -5.37
N TYR A 132 -19.80 6.87 -4.18
CA TYR A 132 -21.24 7.00 -3.97
C TYR A 132 -21.78 8.35 -4.48
N PRO A 133 -22.95 8.41 -5.16
CA PRO A 133 -23.83 7.30 -5.57
C PRO A 133 -23.57 6.80 -7.02
N LEU A 134 -22.41 7.11 -7.59
CA LEU A 134 -22.15 7.08 -9.04
C LEU A 134 -21.52 5.77 -9.55
N ASP A 135 -20.93 4.96 -8.68
CA ASP A 135 -20.46 3.58 -8.89
C ASP A 135 -21.12 2.65 -7.86
#